data_AF-A0ABC8J806-F1
#
_entry.id   AF-A0ABC8J806-F1
#
_cell.length_a   1.000
_cell.length_b   1.000
_cell.length_c   1.000
_cell.angle_alpha   90.00
_cell.angle_beta   90.00
_cell.angle_gamma   90.00
#
_symmetry.space_group_name_H-M   'P 1'
#
loop_
_entity.id
_entity.type
_entity.pdbx_description
1 polymer ?
#
loop_
_entity_poly.entity_id
_entity_poly.type
_entity_poly.pdbx_seq_one_letter_code
_entity_poly.pdbx_strand_id
1 'polypeptide(L)'
;MRAIQTHVLIFFILVIIATTSTRAQEISPHHHQNNHDLSIAIEEMEKANYFSFVMLINMLHSTNPRLLSNITFLMPKDKTLSRSNIIQQDSVSEFLLRHSIPSPLLFEHLNLIPNGSIVPSSLPHYTIKITNGGRLNYFVNNVKIISRNICSLGSIKCHGIDGILPSPSAVNDDSPRGNHTSPFISCPSSHDNNSEHDSPHNISSDHNSSRPDDHNHAHIAPPPTSSTTLVPKSDSSTIREEYTPGFVLLLGLLSGVMGIGMAM
;
A
#
# COMPACT_ATOMS: atom_id res chain seq x y z
N MET A 1 13.56 70.75 0.91
CA MET A 1 12.27 70.00 0.80
C MET A 1 12.24 69.00 -0.36
N ARG A 2 12.65 69.36 -1.59
CA ARG A 2 12.63 68.44 -2.75
C ARG A 2 13.51 67.19 -2.61
N ALA A 3 14.69 67.31 -2.00
CA ALA A 3 15.60 66.17 -1.78
C ALA A 3 15.07 65.14 -0.77
N ILE A 4 14.38 65.59 0.28
CA ILE A 4 13.78 64.70 1.29
C ILE A 4 12.62 63.92 0.65
N GLN A 5 11.81 64.59 -0.17
CA GLN A 5 10.71 63.97 -0.90
C GLN A 5 11.19 62.86 -1.87
N THR A 6 12.31 63.07 -2.56
CA THR A 6 12.89 62.04 -3.44
C THR A 6 13.40 60.83 -2.68
N HIS A 7 14.02 61.01 -1.50
CA HIS A 7 14.48 59.89 -0.69
C HIS A 7 13.33 59.07 -0.09
N VAL A 8 12.27 59.73 0.36
CA VAL A 8 11.06 59.06 0.85
C VAL A 8 10.40 58.23 -0.26
N LEU A 9 10.33 58.77 -1.49
CA LEU A 9 9.72 58.08 -2.62
C LEU A 9 10.53 56.86 -3.06
N ILE A 10 11.87 56.95 -3.06
CA ILE A 10 12.76 55.81 -3.35
C ILE A 10 12.61 54.71 -2.28
N PHE A 11 12.53 55.08 -1.01
CA PHE A 11 12.33 54.13 0.09
C PHE A 11 11.00 53.38 -0.06
N PHE A 12 9.90 54.07 -0.39
CA PHE A 12 8.60 53.43 -0.63
C PHE A 12 8.64 52.45 -1.81
N ILE A 13 9.32 52.79 -2.91
CA ILE A 13 9.48 51.89 -4.06
C ILE A 13 10.27 50.63 -3.68
N LEU A 14 11.35 50.77 -2.87
CA LEU A 14 12.13 49.62 -2.41
C LEU A 14 11.33 48.71 -1.47
N VAL A 15 10.47 49.27 -0.62
CA VAL A 15 9.57 48.48 0.25
C VAL A 15 8.50 47.75 -0.57
N ILE A 16 7.96 48.36 -1.62
CA ILE A 16 7.00 47.70 -2.53
C ILE A 16 7.68 46.54 -3.27
N ILE A 17 8.91 46.72 -3.77
CA ILE A 17 9.66 45.65 -4.44
C ILE A 17 10.04 44.52 -3.47
N ALA A 18 10.36 44.84 -2.22
CA ALA A 18 10.69 43.84 -1.21
C ALA A 18 9.46 43.06 -0.70
N THR A 19 8.25 43.62 -0.83
CA THR A 19 7.01 42.99 -0.35
C THR A 19 6.24 42.20 -1.42
N THR A 20 6.59 42.33 -2.71
CA THR A 20 5.97 41.54 -3.80
C THR A 20 6.52 40.13 -3.96
N SER A 21 7.29 39.61 -3.00
CA SER A 21 7.60 38.18 -2.96
C SER A 21 6.39 37.37 -2.45
N THR A 22 5.33 37.30 -3.26
CA THR A 22 4.45 36.14 -3.19
C THR A 22 5.27 34.98 -3.73
N ARG A 23 5.91 34.25 -2.82
CA ARG A 23 6.40 32.90 -3.09
C ARG A 23 5.15 32.10 -3.49
N ALA A 24 4.90 31.98 -4.79
CA ALA A 24 4.04 30.96 -5.32
C ALA A 24 4.71 29.64 -4.94
N GLN A 25 4.36 29.12 -3.76
CA GLN A 25 4.67 27.76 -3.40
C GLN A 25 3.84 26.91 -4.35
N GLU A 26 4.48 26.42 -5.42
CA GLU A 26 3.92 25.37 -6.25
C GLU A 26 3.65 24.16 -5.34
N ILE A 27 2.46 24.11 -4.75
CA ILE A 27 1.91 22.86 -4.27
C ILE A 27 1.58 22.09 -5.53
N SER A 28 2.48 21.19 -5.92
CA SER A 28 2.27 20.31 -7.06
C SER A 28 0.85 19.72 -6.99
N PRO A 29 0.03 19.84 -8.06
CA PRO A 29 -1.35 19.33 -8.09
C PRO A 29 -1.47 17.87 -7.64
N HIS A 30 -0.40 17.08 -7.84
CA HIS A 30 -0.29 15.70 -7.43
C HIS A 30 -0.38 15.48 -5.91
N HIS A 31 0.12 16.40 -5.08
CA HIS A 31 0.12 16.21 -3.63
C HIS A 31 -1.30 16.33 -3.04
N HIS A 32 -2.09 17.28 -3.53
CA HIS A 32 -3.48 17.46 -3.08
C HIS A 32 -4.36 16.28 -3.49
N GLN A 33 -4.16 15.76 -4.72
CA GLN A 33 -4.92 14.62 -5.23
C GLN A 33 -4.61 13.33 -4.46
N ASN A 34 -3.35 13.08 -4.12
CA ASN A 34 -2.97 11.88 -3.36
C ASN A 34 -3.61 11.84 -1.96
N ASN A 35 -3.69 12.98 -1.27
CA ASN A 35 -4.33 13.04 0.05
C ASN A 35 -5.85 12.83 -0.04
N HIS A 36 -6.48 13.33 -1.10
CA HIS A 36 -7.89 13.08 -1.35
C HIS A 36 -8.16 11.61 -1.64
N ASP A 37 -7.38 11.00 -2.52
CA ASP A 37 -7.49 9.57 -2.85
C ASP A 37 -7.25 8.68 -1.63
N LEU A 38 -6.29 9.05 -0.78
CA LEU A 38 -6.02 8.35 0.48
C LEU A 38 -7.20 8.45 1.45
N SER A 39 -7.82 9.63 1.57
CA SER A 39 -8.99 9.80 2.44
C SER A 39 -10.18 8.95 2.00
N ILE A 40 -10.43 8.84 0.68
CA ILE A 40 -11.47 7.98 0.12
C ILE A 40 -11.16 6.51 0.42
N ALA A 41 -9.91 6.09 0.19
CA ALA A 41 -9.49 4.72 0.43
C ALA A 41 -9.61 4.33 1.91
N ILE A 42 -9.22 5.23 2.83
CA ILE A 42 -9.40 5.03 4.27
C ILE A 42 -10.87 4.83 4.63
N GLU A 43 -11.76 5.68 4.11
CA GLU A 43 -13.20 5.55 4.36
C GLU A 43 -13.75 4.20 3.84
N GLU A 44 -13.33 3.76 2.64
CA GLU A 44 -13.71 2.47 2.07
C GLU A 44 -13.16 1.29 2.91
N MET A 45 -11.92 1.38 3.40
CA MET A 45 -11.28 0.36 4.27
C MET A 45 -11.99 0.24 5.62
N GLU A 46 -12.33 1.36 6.26
CA GLU A 46 -13.03 1.40 7.55
C GLU A 46 -14.43 0.81 7.43
N LYS A 47 -15.19 1.17 6.39
CA LYS A 47 -16.51 0.57 6.11
C LYS A 47 -16.43 -0.95 5.90
N ALA A 48 -15.29 -1.45 5.41
CA ALA A 48 -15.03 -2.86 5.22
C ALA A 48 -14.43 -3.58 6.46
N ASN A 49 -14.27 -2.89 7.59
CA ASN A 49 -13.68 -3.39 8.84
C ASN A 49 -12.19 -3.77 8.76
N TYR A 50 -11.38 -2.91 8.13
CA TYR A 50 -9.90 -3.01 8.08
C TYR A 50 -9.23 -1.91 8.92
N PHE A 51 -9.71 -1.65 10.13
CA PHE A 51 -9.28 -0.53 10.97
C PHE A 51 -7.81 -0.62 11.39
N SER A 52 -7.32 -1.83 11.64
CA SER A 52 -5.92 -2.02 12.05
C SER A 52 -4.96 -1.68 10.91
N PHE A 53 -5.32 -2.02 9.66
CA PHE A 53 -4.51 -1.65 8.50
C PHE A 53 -4.52 -0.14 8.25
N VAL A 54 -5.67 0.52 8.44
CA VAL A 54 -5.81 1.99 8.39
C VAL A 54 -4.91 2.66 9.43
N MET A 55 -4.84 2.13 10.65
CA MET A 55 -3.94 2.65 11.68
C MET A 55 -2.46 2.60 11.23
N LEU A 56 -2.03 1.50 10.60
CA LEU A 56 -0.68 1.38 10.04
C LEU A 56 -0.43 2.44 8.95
N ILE A 57 -1.39 2.61 8.04
CA ILE A 57 -1.34 3.64 6.99
C ILE A 57 -1.16 5.04 7.60
N ASN A 58 -1.94 5.40 8.62
CA ASN A 58 -1.88 6.72 9.25
C ASN A 58 -0.53 6.99 9.94
N MET A 59 0.09 5.97 10.54
CA MET A 59 1.44 6.08 11.09
C MET A 59 2.48 6.35 9.98
N LEU A 60 2.36 5.70 8.83
CA LEU A 60 3.27 5.92 7.71
C LEU A 60 3.01 7.25 6.99
N HIS A 61 1.75 7.61 6.73
CA HIS A 61 1.38 8.85 6.04
C HIS A 61 1.89 10.08 6.78
N SER A 62 1.82 10.06 8.11
CA SER A 62 2.35 11.12 8.97
C SER A 62 3.87 11.31 8.84
N THR A 63 4.60 10.28 8.42
CA THR A 63 6.07 10.32 8.31
C THR A 63 6.55 10.45 6.85
N ASN A 64 5.86 9.82 5.90
CA ASN A 64 6.26 9.71 4.50
C ASN A 64 5.04 9.61 3.55
N PRO A 65 4.34 10.73 3.28
CA PRO A 65 3.08 10.72 2.53
C PRO A 65 3.22 10.31 1.05
N ARG A 66 4.44 10.37 0.49
CA ARG A 66 4.69 10.04 -0.92
C ARG A 66 4.66 8.54 -1.22
N LEU A 67 4.72 7.67 -0.21
CA LEU A 67 4.80 6.22 -0.39
C LEU A 67 3.47 5.56 -0.75
N LEU A 68 2.36 6.31 -0.72
CA LEU A 68 1.00 5.76 -0.74
C LEU A 68 0.17 6.16 -1.97
N SER A 69 0.81 6.56 -3.08
CA SER A 69 0.10 6.93 -4.32
C SER A 69 0.11 5.79 -5.35
N ASN A 70 -0.97 5.69 -6.14
CA ASN A 70 -1.09 4.76 -7.28
C ASN A 70 -0.73 3.30 -6.93
N ILE A 71 -1.31 2.80 -5.85
CA ILE A 71 -0.90 1.56 -5.20
C ILE A 71 -2.09 0.62 -5.02
N THR A 72 -1.82 -0.67 -4.95
CA THR A 72 -2.80 -1.67 -4.47
C THR A 72 -2.38 -2.19 -3.12
N PHE A 73 -3.20 -2.02 -2.10
CA PHE A 73 -2.99 -2.64 -0.79
C PHE A 73 -3.54 -4.07 -0.73
N LEU A 74 -2.78 -4.97 -0.12
CA LEU A 74 -3.13 -6.34 0.20
C LEU A 74 -3.29 -6.45 1.72
N MET A 75 -4.51 -6.23 2.20
CA MET A 75 -4.77 -5.94 3.61
C MET A 75 -5.13 -7.21 4.40
N PRO A 76 -4.32 -7.61 5.39
CA PRO A 76 -4.75 -8.65 6.33
C PRO A 76 -5.93 -8.15 7.17
N LYS A 77 -6.80 -9.06 7.61
CA LYS A 77 -7.89 -8.70 8.54
C LYS A 77 -7.35 -8.27 9.90
N ASP A 78 -8.10 -7.42 10.60
CA ASP A 78 -7.78 -6.94 11.95
C ASP A 78 -7.46 -8.07 12.94
N LYS A 79 -8.25 -9.16 12.92
CA LYS A 79 -7.99 -10.35 13.75
C LYS A 79 -6.63 -11.00 13.46
N THR A 80 -6.18 -10.96 12.22
CA THR A 80 -4.89 -11.53 11.79
C THR A 80 -3.75 -10.63 12.26
N LEU A 81 -3.89 -9.32 12.09
CA LEU A 81 -2.90 -8.32 12.55
C LEU A 81 -2.74 -8.36 14.07
N SER A 82 -3.84 -8.39 14.85
CA SER A 82 -3.79 -8.41 16.32
C SER A 82 -3.07 -9.61 16.94
N ARG A 83 -3.00 -10.74 16.22
CA ARG A 83 -2.31 -11.96 16.68
C ARG A 83 -0.87 -12.06 16.19
N SER A 84 -0.47 -11.13 15.34
CA SER A 84 0.83 -11.16 14.67
C SER A 84 1.81 -10.21 15.32
N ASN A 85 3.08 -10.59 15.29
CA ASN A 85 4.16 -9.86 15.95
C ASN A 85 4.86 -8.91 14.97
N ILE A 86 4.07 -8.05 14.30
CA ILE A 86 4.53 -7.22 13.16
C ILE A 86 5.73 -6.37 13.55
N ILE A 87 5.65 -5.70 14.71
CA ILE A 87 6.66 -4.74 15.19
C ILE A 87 8.02 -5.40 15.46
N GLN A 88 8.04 -6.71 15.75
CA GLN A 88 9.31 -7.41 15.97
C GLN A 88 9.94 -7.92 14.66
N GLN A 89 9.16 -8.05 13.58
CA GLN A 89 9.62 -8.62 12.31
C GLN A 89 9.96 -7.55 11.28
N ASP A 90 9.15 -6.50 11.16
CA ASP A 90 9.30 -5.47 10.15
C ASP A 90 9.02 -4.08 10.76
N SER A 91 9.65 -3.05 10.20
CA SER A 91 9.15 -1.68 10.42
C SER A 91 7.75 -1.52 9.81
N VAL A 92 6.96 -0.56 10.31
CA VAL A 92 5.61 -0.27 9.76
C VAL A 92 5.67 0.04 8.25
N SER A 93 6.73 0.74 7.82
CA SER A 93 6.96 1.05 6.40
C SER A 93 7.20 -0.22 5.59
N GLU A 94 8.13 -1.08 6.02
CA GLU A 94 8.41 -2.34 5.31
C GLU A 94 7.20 -3.25 5.28
N PHE A 95 6.46 -3.34 6.39
CA PHE A 95 5.22 -4.11 6.43
C PHE A 95 4.21 -3.63 5.38
N LEU A 96 3.95 -2.32 5.30
CA LEU A 96 3.00 -1.76 4.33
C LEU A 96 3.48 -1.94 2.89
N LEU A 97 4.75 -1.68 2.62
CA LEU A 97 5.35 -1.81 1.28
C LEU A 97 5.37 -3.26 0.79
N ARG A 98 5.55 -4.22 1.71
CA ARG A 98 5.48 -5.65 1.41
C ARG A 98 4.05 -6.10 1.09
N HIS A 99 3.07 -5.45 1.71
CA HIS A 99 1.64 -5.64 1.50
C HIS A 99 1.07 -4.71 0.43
N SER A 100 1.88 -4.33 -0.56
CA SER A 100 1.41 -3.49 -1.64
C SER A 100 2.02 -3.83 -2.99
N ILE A 101 1.26 -3.58 -4.05
CA ILE A 101 1.71 -3.65 -5.44
C ILE A 101 1.81 -2.21 -5.96
N PRO A 102 2.92 -1.79 -6.59
CA PRO A 102 3.13 -0.41 -7.07
C PRO A 102 2.37 -0.14 -8.38
N SER A 103 1.09 -0.51 -8.41
CA SER A 103 0.16 -0.29 -9.51
C SER A 103 -1.27 -0.38 -8.96
N PRO A 104 -2.21 0.45 -9.43
CA PRO A 104 -3.61 0.40 -8.99
C PRO A 104 -4.39 -0.68 -9.75
N LEU A 105 -4.57 -1.84 -9.12
CA LEU A 105 -5.14 -3.05 -9.71
C LEU A 105 -6.46 -3.40 -9.03
N LEU A 106 -7.55 -3.30 -9.78
CA LEU A 106 -8.79 -3.98 -9.44
C LEU A 106 -8.61 -5.49 -9.57
N PHE A 107 -9.50 -6.25 -8.97
CA PHE A 107 -9.44 -7.71 -9.01
C PHE A 107 -9.60 -8.23 -10.44
N GLU A 108 -10.38 -7.54 -11.27
CA GLU A 108 -10.52 -7.86 -12.69
C GLU A 108 -9.17 -7.81 -13.40
N HIS A 109 -8.30 -6.85 -13.06
CA HIS A 109 -6.94 -6.77 -13.60
C HIS A 109 -6.03 -7.85 -13.01
N LEU A 110 -6.11 -8.11 -11.69
CA LEU A 110 -5.37 -9.20 -11.05
C LEU A 110 -5.71 -10.56 -11.67
N ASN A 111 -6.98 -10.82 -11.95
CA ASN A 111 -7.46 -12.08 -12.50
C ASN A 111 -7.00 -12.34 -13.94
N LEU A 112 -6.49 -11.32 -14.64
CA LEU A 112 -5.84 -11.47 -15.95
C LEU A 112 -4.38 -11.89 -15.85
N ILE A 113 -3.75 -11.75 -14.67
CA ILE A 113 -2.36 -12.14 -14.47
C ILE A 113 -2.26 -13.68 -14.54
N PRO A 114 -1.40 -14.24 -15.41
CA PRO A 114 -1.26 -15.68 -15.54
C PRO A 114 -0.89 -16.38 -14.23
N ASN A 115 -1.34 -17.63 -14.08
CA ASN A 115 -0.95 -18.46 -12.96
C ASN A 115 0.58 -18.69 -12.96
N GLY A 116 1.22 -18.53 -11.81
CA GLY A 116 2.68 -18.67 -11.66
C GLY A 116 3.48 -17.41 -11.93
N SER A 117 2.84 -16.29 -12.33
CA SER A 117 3.53 -15.01 -12.50
C SER A 117 4.16 -14.50 -11.20
N ILE A 118 5.24 -13.73 -11.35
CA ILE A 118 5.90 -13.00 -10.27
C ILE A 118 5.69 -11.50 -10.53
N VAL A 119 5.13 -10.78 -9.56
CA VAL A 119 4.92 -9.33 -9.65
C VAL A 119 5.71 -8.61 -8.56
N PRO A 120 6.17 -7.38 -8.78
CA PRO A 120 6.86 -6.62 -7.74
C PRO A 120 5.87 -6.21 -6.64
N SER A 121 6.36 -6.21 -5.39
CA SER A 121 5.74 -5.41 -4.34
C SER A 121 6.32 -3.99 -4.32
N SER A 122 5.78 -3.10 -3.49
CA SER A 122 6.40 -1.78 -3.27
C SER A 122 7.62 -1.85 -2.35
N LEU A 123 7.85 -2.98 -1.66
CA LEU A 123 9.08 -3.22 -0.92
C LEU A 123 10.19 -3.64 -1.91
N PRO A 124 11.32 -2.91 -1.98
CA PRO A 124 12.41 -3.25 -2.89
C PRO A 124 12.87 -4.70 -2.71
N HIS A 125 13.13 -5.38 -3.83
CA HIS A 125 13.59 -6.78 -3.89
C HIS A 125 12.60 -7.82 -3.34
N TYR A 126 11.41 -7.44 -2.87
CA TYR A 126 10.36 -8.37 -2.51
C TYR A 126 9.37 -8.55 -3.65
N THR A 127 9.09 -9.81 -3.97
CA THR A 127 8.19 -10.18 -5.08
C THR A 127 7.00 -10.99 -4.56
N ILE A 128 5.91 -10.91 -5.32
CA ILE A 128 4.66 -11.60 -5.05
C ILE A 128 4.42 -12.63 -6.16
N LYS A 129 4.45 -13.90 -5.78
CA LYS A 129 4.03 -15.01 -6.62
C LYS A 129 2.51 -15.09 -6.67
N ILE A 130 1.99 -15.10 -7.88
CA ILE A 130 0.56 -15.20 -8.17
C ILE A 130 0.21 -16.67 -8.40
N THR A 131 -0.78 -17.16 -7.65
CA THR A 131 -1.45 -18.43 -7.97
C THR A 131 -2.89 -18.11 -8.35
N ASN A 132 -3.18 -18.17 -9.65
CA ASN A 132 -4.46 -17.80 -10.22
C ASN A 132 -5.28 -19.05 -10.55
N GLY A 133 -6.16 -19.44 -9.64
CA GLY A 133 -7.22 -20.44 -9.84
C GLY A 133 -8.58 -19.81 -10.15
N GLY A 134 -8.59 -18.57 -10.65
CA GLY A 134 -9.79 -17.80 -10.96
C GLY A 134 -10.42 -17.09 -9.74
N ARG A 135 -11.65 -16.60 -9.92
CA ARG A 135 -12.31 -15.66 -8.98
C ARG A 135 -12.30 -16.17 -7.52
N LEU A 136 -12.59 -17.44 -7.30
CA LEU A 136 -12.73 -18.00 -5.95
C LEU A 136 -11.40 -18.45 -5.32
N ASN A 137 -10.35 -18.59 -6.12
CA ASN A 137 -9.10 -19.25 -5.74
C ASN A 137 -7.90 -18.44 -6.27
N TYR A 138 -7.78 -17.20 -5.82
CA TYR A 138 -6.67 -16.33 -6.16
C TYR A 138 -5.77 -16.11 -4.94
N PHE A 139 -4.46 -16.35 -5.09
CA PHE A 139 -3.49 -16.25 -3.99
C PHE A 139 -2.27 -15.41 -4.38
N VAL A 140 -1.74 -14.72 -3.37
CA VAL A 140 -0.53 -13.89 -3.40
C VAL A 140 0.45 -14.43 -2.36
N ASN A 141 1.61 -14.96 -2.78
CA ASN A 141 2.55 -15.68 -1.89
C ASN A 141 1.83 -16.70 -0.99
N ASN A 142 0.99 -17.54 -1.58
CA ASN A 142 0.17 -18.55 -0.90
C ASN A 142 -0.89 -18.00 0.08
N VAL A 143 -1.06 -16.68 0.19
CA VAL A 143 -2.14 -16.04 0.98
C VAL A 143 -3.33 -15.74 0.07
N LYS A 144 -4.52 -16.19 0.46
CA LYS A 144 -5.74 -16.06 -0.35
C LYS A 144 -6.28 -14.62 -0.35
N ILE A 145 -6.69 -14.10 -1.50
CA ILE A 145 -7.56 -12.91 -1.57
C ILE A 145 -8.98 -13.31 -1.19
N ILE A 146 -9.50 -12.71 -0.12
CA ILE A 146 -10.83 -13.02 0.45
C ILE A 146 -11.84 -11.89 0.31
N SER A 147 -11.39 -10.66 0.11
CA SER A 147 -12.24 -9.49 -0.14
C SER A 147 -11.66 -8.74 -1.32
N ARG A 148 -12.46 -8.49 -2.35
CA ARG A 148 -11.99 -7.91 -3.62
C ARG A 148 -12.53 -6.50 -3.77
N ASN A 149 -11.76 -5.63 -4.42
CA ASN A 149 -12.21 -4.27 -4.78
C ASN A 149 -12.82 -3.49 -3.61
N ILE A 150 -12.19 -3.55 -2.43
CA ILE A 150 -12.66 -2.79 -1.26
C ILE A 150 -12.58 -1.30 -1.58
N CYS A 151 -11.43 -0.87 -2.11
CA CYS A 151 -11.23 0.51 -2.57
C CYS A 151 -11.47 0.57 -4.07
N SER A 152 -12.48 1.34 -4.50
CA SER A 152 -12.94 1.35 -5.89
C SER A 152 -12.93 2.74 -6.51
N LEU A 153 -13.16 3.79 -5.72
CA LEU A 153 -13.44 5.14 -6.20
C LEU A 153 -12.18 5.97 -6.51
N GLY A 154 -11.09 5.79 -5.76
CA GLY A 154 -9.84 6.56 -5.91
C GLY A 154 -8.74 5.86 -6.72
N SER A 155 -7.56 6.48 -6.79
CA SER A 155 -6.36 5.86 -7.40
C SER A 155 -5.76 4.71 -6.57
N ILE A 156 -6.08 4.63 -5.27
CA ILE A 156 -5.65 3.54 -4.40
C ILE A 156 -6.65 2.39 -4.54
N LYS A 157 -6.15 1.20 -4.86
CA LYS A 157 -6.94 -0.04 -4.86
C LYS A 157 -6.60 -0.84 -3.61
N CYS A 158 -7.56 -1.63 -3.12
CA CYS A 158 -7.27 -2.46 -1.97
C CYS A 158 -8.09 -3.76 -1.99
N HIS A 159 -7.44 -4.84 -1.56
CA HIS A 159 -8.02 -6.18 -1.46
C HIS A 159 -7.68 -6.75 -0.09
N GLY A 160 -8.65 -7.44 0.51
CA GLY A 160 -8.44 -8.16 1.75
C GLY A 160 -7.82 -9.53 1.51
N ILE A 161 -6.83 -9.90 2.32
CA ILE A 161 -6.14 -11.20 2.26
C ILE A 161 -6.28 -11.98 3.57
N ASP A 162 -6.24 -13.32 3.48
CA ASP A 162 -6.45 -14.25 4.61
C ASP A 162 -5.15 -14.65 5.31
N GLY A 163 -4.32 -13.66 5.62
CA GLY A 163 -3.01 -13.92 6.20
C GLY A 163 -2.11 -12.72 6.08
N ILE A 164 -0.88 -12.88 6.53
CA ILE A 164 0.18 -11.90 6.40
C ILE A 164 1.15 -12.49 5.39
N LEU A 165 1.58 -11.69 4.42
CA LEU A 165 2.61 -12.12 3.49
C LEU A 165 3.87 -12.50 4.30
N PRO A 166 4.69 -13.48 3.90
CA PRO A 166 5.89 -13.83 4.63
C PRO A 166 6.92 -12.68 4.57
N SER A 167 7.69 -12.47 5.64
CA SER A 167 8.83 -11.53 5.61
C SER A 167 9.94 -12.09 4.70
N PRO A 168 10.80 -11.24 4.11
CA PRO A 168 11.90 -11.70 3.27
C PRO A 168 12.82 -12.71 3.99
N SER A 169 13.02 -12.52 5.30
CA SER A 169 13.85 -13.38 6.14
C SER A 169 13.27 -14.79 6.33
N ALA A 170 11.94 -14.94 6.29
CA ALA A 170 11.26 -16.23 6.45
C ALA A 170 11.28 -17.10 5.19
N VAL A 171 11.63 -16.54 4.02
CA VAL A 171 11.67 -17.28 2.74
C VAL A 171 12.95 -18.12 2.60
N ASN A 172 13.96 -17.89 3.45
CA ASN A 172 15.26 -18.55 3.37
C ASN A 172 15.39 -19.86 4.18
N ASP A 173 14.39 -20.24 4.97
CA ASP A 173 14.53 -21.36 5.92
C ASP A 173 14.11 -22.73 5.36
N ASP A 174 13.50 -22.77 4.16
CA ASP A 174 12.97 -24.01 3.56
C ASP A 174 13.66 -24.44 2.25
N SER A 175 14.85 -23.91 1.96
CA SER A 175 15.63 -24.36 0.80
C SER A 175 16.67 -25.41 1.23
N PRO A 176 16.63 -26.64 0.69
CA PRO A 176 17.78 -27.53 0.76
C PRO A 176 18.95 -26.80 0.11
N ARG A 177 20.06 -26.73 0.83
CA ARG A 177 21.34 -26.12 0.46
C ARG A 177 21.82 -26.65 -0.91
N GLY A 178 21.27 -26.11 -1.99
CA GLY A 178 21.61 -26.41 -3.37
C GLY A 178 22.60 -25.36 -3.86
N ASN A 179 23.79 -25.83 -4.23
CA ASN A 179 24.92 -25.02 -4.66
C ASN A 179 24.53 -23.87 -5.59
N HIS A 180 24.97 -22.67 -5.24
CA HIS A 180 24.98 -21.51 -6.11
C HIS A 180 25.70 -21.84 -7.42
N THR A 181 24.95 -21.90 -8.52
CA THR A 181 25.47 -21.57 -9.83
C THR A 181 24.57 -20.49 -10.39
N SER A 182 25.06 -19.25 -10.39
CA SER A 182 24.38 -18.11 -11.01
C SER A 182 24.08 -18.43 -12.47
N PRO A 183 22.84 -18.23 -12.97
CA PRO A 183 22.60 -18.29 -14.40
C PRO A 183 23.16 -17.00 -15.02
N PHE A 184 24.30 -17.13 -15.69
CA PHE A 184 24.71 -16.15 -16.69
C PHE A 184 23.65 -16.17 -17.80
N ILE A 185 22.93 -15.06 -17.94
CA ILE A 185 22.14 -14.77 -19.14
C ILE A 185 23.16 -14.40 -20.22
N SER A 186 23.54 -15.37 -21.05
CA SER A 186 24.24 -15.10 -22.31
C SER A 186 23.18 -14.90 -23.39
N CYS A 187 22.99 -13.67 -23.85
CA CYS A 187 22.28 -13.41 -25.09
C CYS A 187 23.04 -14.08 -26.25
N PRO A 188 22.39 -14.79 -27.18
CA PRO A 188 23.07 -15.30 -28.37
C PRO A 188 23.39 -14.14 -29.31
N SER A 189 24.68 -13.82 -29.41
CA SER A 189 25.23 -13.02 -30.50
C SER A 189 25.12 -13.80 -31.81
N SER A 190 24.46 -13.19 -32.79
CA SER A 190 24.42 -13.62 -34.18
C SER A 190 25.82 -13.83 -34.74
N HIS A 191 26.15 -15.06 -35.11
CA HIS A 191 27.22 -15.35 -36.06
C HIS A 191 26.72 -16.37 -37.07
N ASP A 192 26.55 -15.88 -38.30
CA ASP A 192 26.45 -16.67 -39.51
C ASP A 192 27.65 -17.61 -39.62
N ASN A 193 27.40 -18.88 -39.97
CA ASN A 193 28.13 -19.59 -41.00
C ASN A 193 27.38 -20.86 -41.43
N ASN A 194 27.03 -20.89 -42.71
CA ASN A 194 26.57 -22.04 -43.46
C ASN A 194 27.60 -23.18 -43.43
N SER A 195 27.17 -24.43 -43.36
CA SER A 195 27.32 -25.42 -44.46
C SER A 195 26.81 -26.81 -44.03
N GLU A 196 26.15 -27.47 -44.98
CA GLU A 196 25.49 -28.77 -44.95
C GLU A 196 26.40 -29.96 -44.57
N HIS A 197 25.86 -31.04 -43.98
CA HIS A 197 25.57 -32.31 -44.69
C HIS A 197 25.04 -33.43 -43.75
N ASP A 198 23.92 -34.03 -44.17
CA ASP A 198 23.52 -35.45 -44.13
C ASP A 198 23.45 -36.30 -42.85
N SER A 199 22.18 -36.64 -42.54
CA SER A 199 21.61 -38.00 -42.54
C SER A 199 21.31 -38.72 -41.21
N PRO A 200 20.29 -39.62 -41.20
CA PRO A 200 19.36 -39.78 -40.09
C PRO A 200 19.50 -41.13 -39.38
N HIS A 201 19.11 -41.20 -38.11
CA HIS A 201 18.69 -42.46 -37.50
C HIS A 201 17.50 -42.31 -36.56
N ASN A 202 16.45 -43.02 -36.95
CA ASN A 202 15.19 -43.29 -36.28
C ASN A 202 15.33 -44.62 -35.52
N ILE A 203 15.11 -44.66 -34.20
CA ILE A 203 14.69 -45.89 -33.49
C ILE A 203 13.74 -45.51 -32.34
N SER A 204 12.48 -45.89 -32.52
CA SER A 204 11.44 -46.07 -31.50
C SER A 204 11.84 -47.11 -30.46
N SER A 205 11.35 -47.02 -29.23
CA SER A 205 10.74 -48.16 -28.51
C SER A 205 10.08 -47.71 -27.21
N ASP A 206 8.86 -48.22 -27.05
CA ASP A 206 7.96 -48.17 -25.91
C ASP A 206 8.51 -48.86 -24.65
N HIS A 207 7.99 -48.48 -23.48
CA HIS A 207 7.36 -49.36 -22.47
C HIS A 207 7.10 -48.52 -21.20
N ASN A 208 5.87 -48.27 -20.77
CA ASN A 208 4.83 -49.16 -20.21
C ASN A 208 4.80 -49.08 -18.67
N SER A 209 3.63 -48.62 -18.20
CA SER A 209 2.92 -48.85 -16.94
C SER A 209 3.66 -49.42 -15.73
N SER A 210 3.45 -48.78 -14.57
CA SER A 210 3.01 -49.44 -13.33
C SER A 210 2.48 -48.42 -12.30
N ARG A 211 1.15 -48.41 -12.14
CA ARG A 211 0.40 -48.08 -10.91
C ARG A 211 -0.06 -49.43 -10.34
N PRO A 212 -0.04 -49.69 -9.01
CA PRO A 212 -1.26 -49.66 -8.17
C PRO A 212 -0.98 -49.16 -6.72
N ASP A 213 -1.83 -48.34 -6.10
CA ASP A 213 -2.91 -48.70 -5.13
C ASP A 213 -2.52 -48.13 -3.74
N ASP A 214 -3.30 -47.19 -3.20
CA ASP A 214 -4.52 -47.37 -2.39
C ASP A 214 -4.17 -47.56 -0.92
N HIS A 215 -4.39 -46.52 -0.09
CA HIS A 215 -4.72 -46.66 1.33
C HIS A 215 -5.50 -45.43 1.82
N ASN A 216 -6.82 -45.60 1.78
CA ASN A 216 -7.79 -44.93 2.62
C ASN A 216 -7.41 -45.05 4.12
N HIS A 217 -7.31 -43.91 4.82
CA HIS A 217 -7.70 -43.86 6.22
C HIS A 217 -8.48 -42.57 6.50
N ALA A 218 -9.81 -42.74 6.51
CA ALA A 218 -10.74 -41.82 7.11
C ALA A 218 -10.59 -41.87 8.64
N HIS A 219 -10.22 -40.76 9.26
CA HIS A 219 -10.45 -40.53 10.68
C HIS A 219 -11.64 -39.60 10.85
N ILE A 220 -12.72 -40.21 11.33
CA ILE A 220 -13.99 -39.60 11.70
C ILE A 220 -13.78 -38.69 12.91
N ALA A 221 -14.24 -37.44 12.79
CA ALA A 221 -14.32 -36.48 13.88
C ALA A 221 -15.53 -36.79 14.79
N PRO A 222 -15.44 -36.54 16.12
CA PRO A 222 -16.61 -36.50 16.98
C PRO A 222 -17.34 -35.13 16.91
N PRO A 223 -18.66 -35.10 17.17
CA PRO A 223 -19.51 -33.91 17.03
C PRO A 223 -19.37 -32.91 18.21
N PRO A 224 -19.82 -31.64 18.05
CA PRO A 224 -19.66 -30.60 19.05
C PRO A 224 -20.70 -30.69 20.17
N THR A 225 -20.23 -30.56 21.41
CA THR A 225 -21.08 -30.42 22.59
C THR A 225 -21.66 -29.01 22.66
N SER A 226 -22.99 -28.94 22.73
CA SER A 226 -23.78 -27.73 22.91
C SER A 226 -23.63 -27.20 24.34
N SER A 227 -23.40 -25.90 24.51
CA SER A 227 -23.67 -25.22 25.78
C SER A 227 -24.07 -23.78 25.51
N THR A 228 -25.38 -23.59 25.51
CA THR A 228 -26.09 -22.31 25.59
C THR A 228 -25.75 -21.66 26.93
N THR A 229 -25.27 -20.42 26.95
CA THR A 229 -25.39 -19.58 28.15
C THR A 229 -25.67 -18.14 27.75
N LEU A 230 -26.71 -17.63 28.39
CA LEU A 230 -27.35 -16.34 28.21
C LEU A 230 -26.47 -15.19 28.74
N VAL A 231 -26.41 -14.13 27.92
CA VAL A 231 -26.37 -12.67 28.20
C VAL A 231 -26.41 -12.27 29.70
N PRO A 232 -25.60 -11.27 30.13
CA PRO A 232 -26.19 -9.94 30.32
C PRO A 232 -25.50 -8.81 29.55
N LYS A 233 -26.38 -7.95 29.05
CA LYS A 233 -26.19 -6.62 28.47
C LYS A 233 -25.80 -5.66 29.60
N SER A 234 -24.80 -4.81 29.36
CA SER A 234 -24.45 -3.70 30.27
C SER A 234 -24.29 -2.41 29.48
N ASP A 235 -24.76 -1.36 30.14
CA ASP A 235 -25.35 -0.17 29.57
C ASP A 235 -24.38 0.90 29.06
N SER A 236 -24.88 1.56 28.02
CA SER A 236 -24.73 2.97 27.67
C SER A 236 -24.30 3.91 28.79
N SER A 237 -23.26 4.71 28.53
CA SER A 237 -23.13 6.06 29.09
C SER A 237 -22.74 7.05 28.01
N THR A 238 -23.71 7.87 27.62
CA THR A 238 -23.56 9.08 26.81
C THR A 238 -22.81 10.14 27.63
N ILE A 239 -21.65 10.58 27.15
CA ILE A 239 -21.01 11.82 27.63
C ILE A 239 -21.06 12.83 26.50
N ARG A 240 -21.96 13.81 26.67
CA ARG A 240 -21.87 15.13 26.04
C ARG A 240 -20.65 15.81 26.65
N GLU A 241 -19.72 16.23 25.80
CA GLU A 241 -18.73 17.22 26.18
C GLU A 241 -18.76 18.34 25.15
N GLU A 242 -19.39 19.44 25.55
CA GLU A 242 -19.37 20.72 24.86
C GLU A 242 -17.97 21.32 25.00
N TYR A 243 -17.29 21.58 23.88
CA TYR A 243 -16.05 22.35 23.89
C TYR A 243 -15.96 23.31 22.70
N THR A 244 -16.22 24.58 22.97
CA THR A 244 -15.70 25.80 22.30
C THR A 244 -16.25 26.99 23.10
N PRO A 245 -15.53 28.13 23.29
CA PRO A 245 -14.81 28.84 22.23
C PRO A 245 -13.47 29.50 22.65
N GLY A 246 -12.55 29.70 21.70
CA GLY A 246 -11.27 30.36 22.00
C GLY A 246 -10.48 30.94 20.82
N PHE A 247 -11.11 31.26 19.68
CA PHE A 247 -10.38 31.66 18.47
C PHE A 247 -10.84 32.95 17.76
N VAL A 248 -11.55 33.85 18.44
CA VAL A 248 -12.03 35.12 17.82
C VAL A 248 -11.32 36.37 18.38
N LEU A 249 -10.24 36.24 19.15
CA LEU A 249 -9.61 37.37 19.84
C LEU A 249 -8.19 37.73 19.37
N LEU A 250 -7.85 37.45 18.11
CA LEU A 250 -6.52 37.78 17.56
C LEU A 250 -6.51 38.60 16.26
N LEU A 251 -7.63 39.25 15.89
CA LEU A 251 -7.66 40.16 14.72
C LEU A 251 -7.97 41.63 15.06
N GLY A 252 -8.03 42.00 16.34
CA GLY A 252 -8.46 43.34 16.77
C GLY A 252 -7.36 44.30 17.27
N LEU A 253 -6.08 43.95 17.20
CA LEU A 253 -5.01 44.67 17.91
C LEU A 253 -3.96 45.38 17.03
N LEU A 254 -4.23 45.60 15.74
CA LEU A 254 -3.28 46.26 14.81
C LEU A 254 -3.80 47.48 14.03
N SER A 255 -4.97 48.02 14.34
CA SER A 255 -5.51 49.22 13.65
C SER A 255 -5.55 50.50 14.49
N GLY A 256 -4.74 50.59 15.55
CA GLY A 256 -4.88 51.61 16.58
C GLY A 256 -3.76 52.65 16.72
N VAL A 257 -2.92 52.94 15.71
CA VAL A 257 -1.96 54.07 15.80
C VAL A 257 -1.67 54.64 14.41
N MET A 258 -2.45 55.64 13.98
CA MET A 258 -2.00 56.80 13.17
C MET A 258 -3.24 57.65 12.81
N GLY A 259 -3.54 58.63 13.66
CA GLY A 259 -4.70 59.49 13.43
C GLY A 259 -4.80 60.67 14.39
N ILE A 260 -3.72 61.43 14.58
CA ILE A 260 -3.79 62.77 15.18
C ILE A 260 -2.74 63.66 14.49
N GLY A 261 -3.18 64.74 13.83
CA GLY A 261 -2.27 65.84 13.48
C GLY A 261 -2.51 66.59 12.17
N MET A 262 -3.73 67.10 11.92
CA MET A 262 -3.91 68.31 11.12
C MET A 262 -5.03 69.17 11.71
N ALA A 263 -4.64 70.23 12.42
CA ALA A 263 -5.43 71.44 12.63
C ALA A 263 -4.53 72.51 13.28
N MET A 264 -3.94 73.38 12.46
CA MET A 264 -3.65 74.83 12.65
C MET A 264 -2.59 75.28 11.65
#